data_AF-A0AAN4HBP9-F1
#
_entry.id   AF-A0AAN4HBP9-F1
#
_cell.length_a   1.000
_cell.length_b   1.000
_cell.length_c   1.000
_cell.angle_alpha   90.00
_cell.angle_beta   90.00
_cell.angle_gamma   90.00
#
_symmetry.space_group_name_H-M   'P 1'
#
loop_
_entity.id
_entity.type
_entity.pdbx_description
1 polymer ?
#
loop_
_entity_poly.entity_id
_entity_poly.type
_entity_poly.pdbx_seq_one_letter_code
_entity_poly.pdbx_strand_id
1 'polypeptide(L)' 'MCIFDVHYQINDRKYTKSYLLALVEDGFQLRKNIQHVLFKEHQQEITILSTDLEELDLVAS' A
#
# COMPACT_ATOMS: atom_id res chain seq x y z
N MET A 1 2.37 -14.73 -3.70
CA MET A 1 1.52 -13.63 -3.19
C MET A 1 2.45 -12.63 -2.53
N CYS A 2 2.07 -11.37 -2.42
CA CYS A 2 2.87 -10.36 -1.73
C CYS A 2 1.98 -9.44 -0.90
N ILE A 3 2.57 -8.82 0.12
CA ILE A 3 1.94 -7.78 0.92
C ILE A 3 2.58 -6.46 0.52
N PHE A 4 1.71 -5.49 0.22
CA PHE A 4 2.11 -4.12 0.00
C PHE A 4 1.60 -3.25 1.14
N ASP A 5 2.51 -2.81 2.01
CA ASP A 5 2.20 -1.92 3.13
C ASP A 5 2.38 -0.46 2.74
N VAL A 6 1.40 0.35 3.11
CA VAL A 6 1.38 1.78 2.82
C VAL A 6 1.21 2.53 4.12
N HIS A 7 2.22 3.32 4.47
CA HIS A 7 2.17 4.26 5.58
C HIS A 7 1.87 5.64 5.03
N TYR A 8 0.78 6.25 5.49
CA TYR A 8 0.33 7.54 4.97
C TYR A 8 -0.25 8.42 6.08
N GLN A 9 -0.40 9.70 5.79
CA GLN A 9 -0.91 10.70 6.70
C GLN A 9 -2.08 11.47 6.09
N ILE A 10 -3.09 11.76 6.92
CA ILE A 10 -4.22 12.66 6.62
C ILE A 10 -4.44 13.55 7.84
N ASN A 11 -4.41 14.88 7.67
CA ASN A 11 -4.63 15.85 8.75
C ASN A 11 -3.84 15.50 10.04
N ASP A 12 -2.53 15.30 9.90
CA ASP A 12 -1.59 14.94 10.97
C ASP A 12 -1.83 13.59 11.67
N ARG A 13 -2.79 12.78 11.19
CA ARG A 13 -3.00 11.40 11.66
C ARG A 13 -2.33 10.43 10.71
N LYS A 14 -1.56 9.50 11.28
CA LYS A 14 -0.85 8.44 10.55
C LYS A 14 -1.70 7.19 10.48
N TYR A 15 -1.67 6.53 9.33
CA TYR A 15 -2.40 5.32 9.03
C TYR A 15 -1.47 4.30 8.37
N THR A 16 -1.85 3.04 8.49
CA THR A 16 -1.23 1.94 7.77
C THR A 16 -2.31 1.14 7.08
N LYS A 17 -2.09 0.81 5.81
CA LYS A 17 -2.98 -0.04 5.03
C LYS A 17 -2.16 -1.07 4.27
N SER A 18 -2.52 -2.32 4.45
CA SER A 18 -1.89 -3.47 3.80
C SER A 18 -2.76 -3.96 2.64
N TYR A 19 -2.14 -4.24 1.51
CA TYR A 19 -2.80 -4.82 0.34
C TYR A 19 -2.21 -6.20 0.08
N LEU A 20 -3.07 -7.22 0.06
CA LEU A 20 -2.68 -8.57 -0.34
C LEU A 20 -2.81 -8.69 -1.86
N LEU A 21 -1.70 -8.95 -2.53
CA LEU A 21 -1.59 -8.97 -3.98
C LEU A 21 -1.16 -10.36 -4.47
N ALA A 22 -1.62 -10.71 -5.66
CA ALA A 22 -1.30 -12.01 -6.26
C ALA A 22 0.15 -12.04 -6.76
N LEU A 23 0.55 -10.97 -7.47
CA LEU A 23 1.84 -10.83 -8.13
C LEU A 23 2.58 -9.57 -7.64
N VAL A 24 3.91 -9.62 -7.69
CA VAL A 24 4.78 -8.49 -7.31
C VAL A 24 4.60 -7.31 -8.26
N GLU A 25 4.35 -7.59 -9.54
CA GLU A 25 4.03 -6.60 -10.56
C GLU A 25 2.82 -5.74 -10.19
N ASP A 26 1.80 -6.32 -9.56
CA ASP A 26 0.63 -5.58 -9.09
C ASP A 26 1.03 -4.57 -8.00
N GLY A 27 1.98 -4.93 -7.13
CA GLY A 27 2.54 -4.05 -6.11
C GLY A 27 3.26 -2.85 -6.72
N PHE A 28 4.07 -3.07 -7.76
CA PHE A 28 4.74 -1.99 -8.48
C PHE A 28 3.75 -1.05 -9.19
N GLN A 29 2.68 -1.58 -9.78
CA GLN A 29 1.65 -0.74 -10.40
C GLN A 29 0.82 0.02 -9.36
N LEU A 30 0.48 -0.62 -8.25
CA LEU A 30 -0.24 0.01 -7.15
C LEU A 30 0.59 1.15 -6.55
N ARG A 31 1.90 0.95 -6.32
CA ARG A 31 2.80 1.99 -5.81
C ARG A 31 2.78 3.28 -6.65
N LYS A 32 2.66 3.18 -7.99
CA LYS A 32 2.59 4.36 -8.87
C LYS A 32 1.31 5.17 -8.67
N ASN A 33 0.21 4.51 -8.26
CA ASN A 33 -1.12 5.10 -8.20
C ASN A 33 -1.67 5.20 -6.77
N ILE A 34 -0.92 4.79 -5.75
CA ILE A 34 -1.44 4.58 -4.39
C ILE A 34 -2.00 5.85 -3.76
N GLN A 35 -1.38 7.00 -4.03
CA GLN A 35 -1.86 8.29 -3.52
C GLN A 35 -3.24 8.63 -4.08
N HIS A 36 -3.49 8.35 -5.37
CA HIS A 36 -4.80 8.55 -6.00
C HIS A 36 -5.86 7.58 -5.47
N VAL A 37 -5.47 6.32 -5.24
CA VAL A 37 -6.35 5.30 -4.64
C VAL A 37 -6.80 5.75 -3.25
N LEU A 38 -5.86 6.17 -2.39
CA LEU A 38 -6.17 6.64 -1.04
C LEU A 38 -6.94 7.96 -1.04
N PHE A 39 -6.64 8.88 -1.97
CA PHE A 39 -7.42 10.12 -2.14
C PHE A 39 -8.89 9.81 -2.45
N LYS A 40 -9.17 8.86 -3.36
CA LYS A 40 -10.54 8.44 -3.68
C LYS A 40 -11.25 7.78 -2.49
N GLU A 41 -10.51 7.07 -1.66
CA GLU A 41 -11.07 6.39 -0.48
C GLU A 41 -11.44 7.37 0.63
N HIS A 42 -10.55 8.33 0.93
CA HIS A 42 -10.72 9.26 2.05
C HIS A 42 -11.35 10.60 1.67
N GLN A 43 -11.42 10.90 0.37
CA GLN A 43 -11.84 12.20 -0.18
C GLN A 43 -11.05 13.39 0.41
N GLN A 44 -9.78 13.15 0.73
CA GLN A 44 -8.89 14.08 1.42
C GLN A 44 -7.46 13.96 0.88
N GLU A 45 -6.67 15.02 1.01
CA GLU A 45 -5.26 15.02 0.63
C GLU A 45 -4.48 13.98 1.45
N ILE A 46 -3.65 13.20 0.75
CA ILE A 46 -2.87 12.11 1.32
C ILE A 46 -1.39 12.42 1.13
N THR A 47 -0.62 12.33 2.21
CA THR A 47 0.84 12.29 2.15
C THR A 47 1.31 10.87 2.36
N ILE A 48 1.95 10.27 1.34
CA ILE A 48 2.61 8.97 1.49
C ILE A 48 3.91 9.16 2.26
N LEU A 49 4.08 8.42 3.35
CA LEU A 49 5.28 8.47 4.18
C LEU A 49 6.28 7.40 3.74
N SER A 50 5.80 6.16 3.56
CA SER A 50 6.60 5.06 3.06
C SER A 50 5.70 3.97 2.47
N THR A 51 6.31 3.14 1.64
CA THR A 51 5.68 1.95 1.07
C THR A 51 6.65 0.80 1.15
N ASP A 52 6.18 -0.38 1.53
CA ASP A 52 6.98 -1.60 1.56
C ASP A 52 6.28 -2.71 0.76
N LEU A 53 7.05 -3.50 0.03
CA LEU A 53 6.53 -4.60 -0.80
C LEU A 53 7.30 -5.86 -0.44
N GLU A 54 6.63 -6.78 0.24
CA GLU A 54 7.22 -8.02 0.73
C GLU A 54 6.58 -9.22 0.01
N GLU A 55 7.42 -10.09 -0.55
CA GLU A 55 6.96 -11.36 -1.09
C GLU A 55 6.62 -12.33 0.05
N LEU A 56 5.42 -12.92 -0.01
CA LEU A 56 5.05 -13.98 0.90
C LEU A 56 5.58 -15.31 0.37
N ASP A 57 6.68 -15.76 0.96
CA ASP A 57 7.15 -17.13 0.81
C ASP A 57 6.17 -18.08 1.49
N LEU A 58 5.23 -18.61 0.71
CA LEU A 58 4.34 -19.70 1.13
C LEU A 58 5.08 -21.04 1.10
N VAL A 59 6.24 -21.13 1.77
CA VAL A 59 6.87 -22.42 2.01
C VAL A 59 6.08 -23.08 3.15
N ALA A 60 5.12 -23.92 2.76
CA ALA A 60 4.41 -24.80 3.67
C ALA A 60 5.42 -25.62 4.48
N SER A 61 5.39 -25.48 5.80
CA SER A 61 6.01 -26.41 6.74
C SER A 61 5.03 -27.53 7.06
#